data_AF-A0A7L3XSK5-F1
#
_entry.id   AF-A0A7L3XSK5-F1
#
_cell.length_a   1.000
_cell.length_b   1.000
_cell.length_c   1.000
_cell.angle_alpha   90.00
_cell.angle_beta   90.00
_cell.angle_gamma   90.00
#
_symmetry.space_group_name_H-M   'P 1'
#
loop_
_entity.id
_entity.type
_entity.pdbx_description
1 polymer ?
#
loop_
_entity_poly.entity_id
_entity_poly.type
_entity_poly.pdbx_seq_one_letter_code
_entity_poly.pdbx_strand_id
1 'polypeptide(L)'
;DLTGIESMDQCRHTLEQHNWNIEAAVQDRLNEQEGVPSVFNPPPSRPLQVNTADHRIYSYVVSRPQPRASYLTGLLGWGYYFIMLPFRFTYYTLLDIFRFALRFIRPDPRSRVTDPVGDIISFIHMFEEKYGRIHPVFYQGTYSQALNDAKRELRFLLVYLHGDDHQDTDEFCRNTLCVPEVITLINTRMLFWACSTNKPEGYRVSQALRENTYPFLAVIMLKDRRMTVVGRLEGLIQADDLINQLMFIMDANQTYLVSERLEREERNQTQVLRQQQDEAYLASLRADQEKERKKKEERERKKKKE
;
A
#
# COMPACT_ATOMS: atom_id res chain seq x y z
N ASP A 1 3.70 -30.15 28.43
CA ASP A 1 3.96 -29.10 27.44
C ASP A 1 2.69 -28.46 26.93
N LEU A 2 2.19 -27.43 27.64
CA LEU A 2 1.01 -26.66 27.21
C LEU A 2 1.33 -25.58 26.15
N THR A 3 2.60 -25.14 26.07
CA THR A 3 3.05 -24.07 25.17
C THR A 3 3.92 -24.57 24.01
N GLY A 4 4.29 -25.85 23.98
CA GLY A 4 5.11 -26.46 22.93
C GLY A 4 6.57 -26.00 22.87
N ILE A 5 7.08 -25.35 23.93
CA ILE A 5 8.46 -24.83 23.97
C ILE A 5 9.40 -25.90 24.56
N GLU A 6 10.26 -26.46 23.73
CA GLU A 6 11.26 -27.47 24.17
C GLU A 6 12.53 -26.85 24.78
N SER A 7 12.74 -25.53 24.59
CA SER A 7 13.93 -24.81 25.04
C SER A 7 13.71 -24.09 26.38
N MET A 8 14.46 -24.49 27.41
CA MET A 8 14.43 -23.87 28.75
C MET A 8 14.79 -22.38 28.74
N ASP A 9 15.71 -21.97 27.86
CA ASP A 9 16.15 -20.58 27.72
C ASP A 9 15.04 -19.68 27.17
N GLN A 10 14.23 -20.20 26.24
CA GLN A 10 13.07 -19.48 25.72
C GLN A 10 11.99 -19.29 26.79
N CYS A 11 11.69 -20.33 27.57
CA CYS A 11 10.75 -20.23 28.69
C CYS A 11 11.19 -19.18 29.72
N ARG A 12 12.48 -19.16 30.06
CA ARG A 12 13.03 -18.18 31.00
C ARG A 12 12.88 -16.76 30.46
N HIS A 13 13.22 -16.54 29.19
CA HIS A 13 13.11 -15.22 28.59
C HIS A 13 11.65 -14.73 28.53
N THR A 14 10.70 -15.60 28.18
CA THR A 14 9.28 -15.27 28.16
C THR A 14 8.73 -14.93 29.56
N LEU A 15 9.19 -15.64 30.61
CA LEU A 15 8.81 -15.34 31.98
C LEU A 15 9.42 -14.03 32.49
N GLU A 16 10.69 -13.76 32.18
CA GLU A 16 11.35 -12.49 32.52
C GLU A 16 10.63 -11.28 31.89
N GLN A 17 10.15 -11.42 30.65
CA GLN A 17 9.34 -10.40 29.97
C GLN A 17 7.99 -10.15 30.66
N HIS A 18 7.41 -11.16 31.31
CA HIS A 18 6.12 -11.09 31.98
C HIS A 18 6.23 -10.93 33.50
N ASN A 19 7.38 -10.44 34.01
CA ASN A 19 7.63 -10.30 35.45
C ASN A 19 7.33 -11.58 36.24
N TRP A 20 7.67 -12.74 35.67
CA TRP A 20 7.40 -14.07 36.23
C TRP A 20 5.91 -14.40 36.45
N ASN A 21 4.99 -13.67 35.81
CA ASN A 21 3.58 -14.00 35.78
C ASN A 21 3.31 -15.10 34.74
N ILE A 22 3.21 -16.34 35.24
CA ILE A 22 3.05 -17.55 34.41
C ILE A 22 1.73 -17.51 33.62
N GLU A 23 0.62 -17.07 34.22
CA GLU A 23 -0.68 -17.00 33.53
C GLU A 23 -0.64 -16.02 32.36
N ALA A 24 -0.06 -14.83 32.58
CA ALA A 24 0.09 -13.83 31.53
C ALA A 24 0.98 -14.33 30.38
N ALA A 25 2.12 -14.96 30.70
CA ALA A 25 3.05 -15.51 29.71
C ALA A 25 2.45 -16.65 28.87
N VAL A 26 1.68 -17.54 29.50
CA VAL A 26 1.00 -18.65 28.81
C VAL A 26 -0.12 -18.12 27.94
N GLN A 27 -0.92 -17.18 28.45
CA GLN A 27 -2.02 -16.58 27.70
C GLN A 27 -1.52 -15.83 26.46
N ASP A 28 -0.44 -15.05 26.60
CA ASP A 28 0.15 -14.32 25.47
C ASP A 28 0.71 -15.28 24.41
N ARG A 29 1.28 -16.42 24.83
CA ARG A 29 1.76 -17.44 23.88
C ARG A 29 0.66 -18.19 23.15
N LEU A 30 -0.43 -18.52 23.85
CA LEU A 30 -1.61 -19.13 23.23
C LEU A 30 -2.27 -18.14 22.25
N ASN A 31 -2.34 -16.86 22.63
CA ASN A 31 -2.82 -15.79 21.76
C ASN A 31 -1.96 -15.64 20.49
N GLU A 32 -0.62 -15.70 20.61
CA GLU A 32 0.29 -15.67 19.45
C GLU A 32 0.10 -16.88 18.53
N GLN A 33 -0.13 -18.09 19.08
CA GLN A 33 -0.41 -19.30 18.29
C GLN A 33 -1.78 -19.22 17.58
N GLU A 34 -2.76 -18.56 18.20
CA GLU A 34 -4.08 -18.31 17.60
C GLU A 34 -4.10 -17.08 16.66
N GLY A 35 -2.97 -16.40 16.46
CA GLY A 35 -2.85 -15.27 15.54
C GLY A 35 -3.43 -13.95 16.06
N VAL A 36 -3.61 -13.82 17.38
CA VAL A 36 -4.02 -12.59 18.06
C VAL A 36 -2.76 -11.78 18.42
N PRO A 37 -2.69 -10.47 18.10
CA PRO A 37 -1.52 -9.65 18.43
C PRO A 37 -1.36 -9.50 19.95
N SER A 38 -0.13 -9.64 20.45
CA SER A 38 0.16 -9.49 21.88
C SER A 38 -0.14 -8.06 22.36
N VAL A 39 -0.83 -7.95 23.49
CA VAL A 39 -1.24 -6.66 24.07
C VAL A 39 -0.04 -5.93 24.68
N PHE A 40 0.98 -6.67 25.10
CA PHE A 40 2.15 -6.14 25.81
C PHE A 40 3.28 -5.71 24.89
N ASN A 41 3.32 -6.17 23.64
CA ASN A 41 4.37 -5.81 22.70
C ASN A 41 3.84 -5.74 21.26
N PRO A 42 3.22 -4.61 20.85
CA PRO A 42 2.85 -4.44 19.45
C PRO A 42 4.13 -4.60 18.61
N PRO A 43 4.11 -5.38 17.53
CA PRO A 43 5.30 -5.52 16.69
C PRO A 43 5.74 -4.12 16.27
N PRO A 44 7.06 -3.81 16.27
CA PRO A 44 7.53 -2.53 15.78
C PRO A 44 6.92 -2.33 14.40
N SER A 45 6.31 -1.17 14.16
CA SER A 45 5.71 -0.81 12.89
C SER A 45 6.81 -0.78 11.83
N ARG A 46 7.13 -1.97 11.30
CA ARG A 46 8.01 -2.12 10.15
C ARG A 46 7.34 -1.34 9.04
N PRO A 47 8.08 -0.49 8.30
CA PRO A 47 7.50 0.13 7.12
C PRO A 47 6.91 -0.98 6.27
N LEU A 48 5.66 -0.83 5.85
CA LEU A 48 5.00 -1.80 4.97
C LEU A 48 5.85 -1.91 3.71
N GLN A 49 6.69 -2.94 3.65
CA GLN A 49 7.45 -3.24 2.45
C GLN A 49 6.51 -4.02 1.54
N VAL A 50 6.23 -3.44 0.38
CA VAL A 50 5.45 -4.10 -0.64
C VAL A 50 6.28 -5.26 -1.17
N ASN A 51 5.73 -6.47 -1.09
CA ASN A 51 6.42 -7.63 -1.61
C ASN A 51 6.23 -7.67 -3.13
N THR A 52 7.33 -7.67 -3.86
CA THR A 52 7.37 -7.70 -5.33
C THR A 52 7.68 -9.08 -5.91
N ALA A 53 7.88 -10.10 -5.06
CA ALA A 53 8.23 -11.46 -5.46
C ALA A 53 7.00 -12.41 -5.48
N ASP A 54 7.00 -13.31 -6.47
CA ASP A 54 6.21 -14.56 -6.57
C ASP A 54 4.67 -14.50 -6.58
N HIS A 55 4.09 -13.37 -7.00
CA HIS A 55 2.64 -13.32 -7.27
C HIS A 55 2.39 -13.13 -8.77
N ARG A 56 1.23 -13.58 -9.28
CA ARG A 56 0.81 -13.30 -10.66
C ARG A 56 0.62 -11.79 -10.82
N ILE A 57 1.67 -11.11 -11.27
CA ILE A 57 1.66 -9.68 -11.58
C ILE A 57 1.22 -9.53 -13.02
N TYR A 58 0.10 -8.87 -13.24
CA TYR A 58 -0.32 -8.49 -14.58
C TYR A 58 0.52 -7.30 -15.03
N SER A 59 1.47 -7.53 -15.94
CA SER A 59 2.29 -6.47 -16.54
C SER A 59 1.78 -6.13 -17.93
N TYR A 60 1.41 -4.87 -18.15
CA TYR A 60 1.09 -4.35 -19.47
C TYR A 60 2.16 -3.35 -19.88
N VAL A 61 2.87 -3.63 -20.98
CA VAL A 61 3.86 -2.74 -21.57
C VAL A 61 3.36 -2.35 -22.95
N VAL A 62 3.10 -1.06 -23.15
CA VAL A 62 2.59 -0.56 -24.44
C VAL A 62 3.69 -0.70 -25.49
N SER A 63 3.45 -1.53 -26.50
CA SER A 63 4.33 -1.63 -27.66
C SER A 63 4.12 -0.43 -28.58
N ARG A 64 5.13 0.44 -28.72
CA ARG A 64 5.07 1.56 -29.67
C ARG A 64 4.89 1.01 -31.09
N PRO A 65 3.89 1.46 -31.87
CA PRO A 65 3.82 1.12 -33.27
C PRO A 65 5.07 1.69 -33.96
N GLN A 66 5.91 0.81 -34.51
CA GLN A 66 6.98 1.24 -35.41
C GLN A 66 6.34 2.03 -36.55
N PRO A 67 6.83 3.25 -36.87
CA PRO A 67 6.30 3.98 -37.99
C PRO A 67 6.50 3.11 -39.23
N ARG A 68 5.38 2.64 -39.80
CA ARG A 68 5.38 1.99 -41.11
C ARG A 68 5.76 3.06 -42.11
N ALA A 69 7.06 3.16 -42.38
CA ALA A 69 7.60 4.07 -43.36
C ALA A 69 6.99 3.73 -44.71
N SER A 70 6.05 4.57 -45.16
CA SER A 70 5.52 4.55 -46.51
C SER A 70 6.69 4.74 -47.47
N TYR A 71 7.01 3.70 -48.24
CA TYR A 71 8.19 3.60 -49.11
C TYR A 71 8.29 4.72 -50.18
N LEU A 72 7.21 5.47 -50.41
CA LEU A 72 7.13 6.61 -51.33
C LEU A 72 7.59 7.97 -50.75
N THR A 73 7.72 8.10 -49.43
CA THR A 73 8.22 9.30 -48.73
C THR A 73 9.68 9.18 -48.28
N GLY A 74 10.38 8.10 -48.68
CA GLY A 74 11.74 7.79 -48.25
C GLY A 74 12.81 8.67 -48.90
N LEU A 75 12.91 8.75 -50.23
CA LEU A 75 14.12 9.30 -50.86
C LEU A 75 14.39 10.79 -50.57
N LEU A 76 13.38 11.66 -50.60
CA LEU A 76 13.55 13.08 -50.26
C LEU A 76 13.63 13.34 -48.73
N GLY A 77 12.93 12.55 -47.93
CA GLY A 77 12.95 12.66 -46.46
C GLY A 77 14.29 12.25 -45.86
N TRP A 78 14.95 11.23 -46.42
CA TRP A 78 16.28 10.80 -46.00
C TRP A 78 17.35 11.87 -46.27
N GLY A 79 17.27 12.59 -47.40
CA GLY A 79 18.18 13.70 -47.70
C GLY A 79 18.07 14.82 -46.66
N TYR A 80 16.85 15.23 -46.30
CA TYR A 80 16.62 16.22 -45.24
C TYR A 80 17.08 15.69 -43.87
N TYR A 81 16.84 14.41 -43.57
CA TYR A 81 17.23 13.78 -42.32
C TYR A 81 18.75 13.69 -42.15
N PHE A 82 19.51 13.38 -43.20
CA PHE A 82 20.99 13.36 -43.17
C PHE A 82 21.60 14.75 -43.02
N ILE A 83 21.01 15.77 -43.65
CA ILE A 83 21.47 17.15 -43.55
C ILE A 83 21.19 17.74 -42.15
N MET A 84 20.03 17.42 -41.57
CA MET A 84 19.65 17.88 -40.22
C MET A 84 20.15 16.96 -39.09
N LEU A 85 20.70 15.79 -39.40
CA LEU A 85 21.24 14.82 -38.44
C LEU A 85 22.31 15.41 -37.52
N PRO A 86 23.36 16.10 -38.02
CA PRO A 86 24.37 16.69 -37.14
C PRO A 86 23.81 17.82 -36.29
N PHE A 87 22.82 18.59 -36.77
CA PHE A 87 22.25 19.72 -36.04
C PHE A 87 21.24 19.29 -34.97
N ARG A 88 20.40 18.29 -35.25
CA ARG A 88 19.36 17.81 -34.32
C ARG A 88 19.90 16.85 -33.27
N PHE A 89 20.92 16.06 -33.62
CA PHE A 89 21.60 15.16 -32.69
C PHE A 89 22.44 15.96 -31.69
N THR A 90 23.33 16.84 -32.15
CA THR A 90 24.27 17.54 -31.26
C THR A 90 23.59 18.42 -30.23
N TYR A 91 22.47 19.08 -30.54
CA TYR A 91 21.83 20.00 -29.59
C TYR A 91 21.18 19.28 -28.39
N TYR A 92 20.45 18.18 -28.62
CA TYR A 92 19.77 17.46 -27.54
C TYR A 92 20.68 16.41 -26.86
N THR A 93 21.54 15.71 -27.61
CA THR A 93 22.40 14.69 -27.00
C THR A 93 23.54 15.31 -26.20
N LEU A 94 24.12 16.45 -26.59
CA LEU A 94 25.17 17.10 -25.79
C LEU A 94 24.62 17.65 -24.48
N LEU A 95 23.41 18.21 -24.47
CA LEU A 95 22.76 18.68 -23.24
C LEU A 95 22.42 17.50 -22.30
N ASP A 96 21.94 16.37 -22.84
CA ASP A 96 21.64 15.20 -22.04
C ASP A 96 22.90 14.50 -21.51
N ILE A 97 23.97 14.40 -22.31
CA ILE A 97 25.28 13.89 -21.86
C ILE A 97 25.87 14.83 -20.79
N PHE A 98 25.72 16.15 -20.94
CA PHE A 98 26.18 17.12 -19.95
C PHE A 98 25.38 17.03 -18.64
N ARG A 99 24.05 16.90 -18.71
CA ARG A 99 23.19 16.65 -17.54
C ARG A 99 23.54 15.32 -16.86
N PHE A 100 23.78 14.27 -17.64
CA PHE A 100 24.17 12.95 -17.15
C PHE A 100 25.55 12.99 -16.48
N ALA A 101 26.53 13.67 -17.06
CA ALA A 101 27.86 13.87 -16.48
C ALA A 101 27.81 14.68 -15.17
N LEU A 102 26.96 15.71 -15.09
CA LEU A 102 26.70 16.45 -13.84
C LEU A 102 26.03 15.56 -12.77
N ARG A 103 25.18 14.61 -13.18
CA ARG A 103 24.52 13.64 -12.28
C ARG A 103 25.49 12.62 -11.70
N PHE A 104 26.62 12.36 -12.38
CA PHE A 104 27.67 11.44 -11.90
C PHE A 104 28.61 12.11 -10.86
N ILE A 105 28.79 13.43 -10.95
CA ILE A 105 29.73 14.18 -10.08
C ILE A 105 29.05 14.69 -8.79
N ARG A 106 27.72 14.86 -8.77
CA ARG A 106 26.99 15.24 -7.55
C ARG A 106 26.15 14.07 -7.04
N PRO A 107 26.32 13.64 -5.77
CA PRO A 107 25.42 12.65 -5.17
C PRO A 107 23.97 13.17 -5.23
N ASP A 108 23.05 12.35 -5.73
CA ASP A 108 21.67 12.75 -5.96
C ASP A 108 21.03 13.22 -4.63
N PRO A 109 20.64 14.50 -4.49
CA PRO A 109 20.08 15.04 -3.26
C PRO A 109 18.76 14.38 -2.87
N ARG A 110 18.14 13.60 -3.77
CA ARG A 110 16.90 12.84 -3.54
C ARG A 110 17.02 11.69 -2.53
N SER A 111 18.25 11.32 -2.13
CA SER A 111 18.48 10.24 -1.17
C SER A 111 17.97 10.55 0.25
N ARG A 112 17.81 11.83 0.60
CA ARG A 112 17.29 12.26 1.90
C ARG A 112 15.91 12.87 1.76
N VAL A 113 14.88 12.12 2.15
CA VAL A 113 13.50 12.60 2.27
C VAL A 113 13.42 13.51 3.49
N THR A 114 13.33 14.82 3.29
CA THR A 114 13.24 15.81 4.37
C THR A 114 11.79 16.08 4.77
N ASP A 115 10.87 16.11 3.80
CA ASP A 115 9.43 16.30 4.02
C ASP A 115 8.60 15.51 2.97
N PRO A 116 8.18 14.28 3.29
CA PRO A 116 7.45 13.44 2.33
C PRO A 116 6.03 13.95 2.05
N VAL A 117 5.39 14.64 2.99
CA VAL A 117 4.02 15.17 2.78
C VAL A 117 4.08 16.44 1.95
N GLY A 118 5.05 17.33 2.22
CA GLY A 118 5.30 18.51 1.41
C GLY A 118 5.63 18.19 -0.04
N ASP A 119 6.39 17.12 -0.30
CA ASP A 119 6.68 16.63 -1.66
C ASP A 119 5.41 16.30 -2.45
N ILE A 120 4.43 15.66 -1.79
CA ILE A 120 3.16 15.25 -2.41
C ILE A 120 2.27 16.46 -2.66
N ILE A 121 2.14 17.35 -1.67
CA ILE A 121 1.37 18.59 -1.83
C ILE A 121 1.97 19.45 -2.96
N SER A 122 3.30 19.56 -3.02
CA SER A 122 4.01 20.25 -4.09
C SER A 122 3.74 19.61 -5.45
N PHE A 123 3.68 18.28 -5.53
CA PHE A 123 3.33 17.57 -6.75
C PHE A 123 1.88 17.85 -7.19
N ILE A 124 0.91 17.81 -6.26
CA ILE A 124 -0.50 18.07 -6.57
C ILE A 124 -0.66 19.49 -7.13
N HIS A 125 -0.04 20.50 -6.51
CA HIS A 125 -0.08 21.87 -7.02
C HIS A 125 0.54 22.00 -8.41
N MET A 126 1.70 21.37 -8.64
CA MET A 126 2.33 21.34 -9.96
C MET A 126 1.43 20.68 -11.00
N PHE A 127 0.78 19.56 -10.64
CA PHE A 127 -0.13 18.85 -11.53
C PHE A 127 -1.34 19.72 -11.88
N GLU A 128 -1.98 20.35 -10.89
CA GLU A 128 -3.12 21.23 -11.08
C GLU A 128 -2.77 22.45 -11.94
N GLU A 129 -1.57 23.03 -11.76
CA GLU A 129 -1.08 24.15 -12.56
C GLU A 129 -0.86 23.75 -14.03
N LYS A 130 -0.31 22.55 -14.28
CA LYS A 130 0.06 22.09 -15.62
C LYS A 130 -1.11 21.48 -16.41
N TYR A 131 -1.97 20.70 -15.75
CA TYR A 131 -3.03 19.90 -16.38
C TYR A 131 -4.44 20.33 -16.02
N GLY A 132 -4.61 21.11 -14.95
CA GLY A 132 -5.90 21.59 -14.45
C GLY A 132 -6.41 20.77 -13.26
N ARG A 133 -7.56 21.19 -12.70
CA ARG A 133 -8.18 20.63 -11.49
C ARG A 133 -9.08 19.42 -11.73
N ILE A 134 -9.16 18.95 -12.98
CA ILE A 134 -9.95 17.77 -13.35
C ILE A 134 -9.01 16.58 -13.36
N HIS A 135 -8.97 15.84 -12.26
CA HIS A 135 -8.12 14.66 -12.08
C HIS A 135 -8.70 13.73 -10.99
N PRO A 136 -8.22 12.49 -10.87
CA PRO A 136 -8.61 11.62 -9.76
C PRO A 136 -8.16 12.21 -8.42
N VAL A 137 -8.89 11.92 -7.35
CA VAL A 137 -8.63 12.49 -6.03
C VAL A 137 -7.31 11.94 -5.49
N PHE A 138 -6.30 12.80 -5.43
CA PHE A 138 -4.99 12.46 -4.88
C PHE A 138 -5.07 12.26 -3.36
N TYR A 139 -4.46 11.18 -2.88
CA TYR A 139 -4.28 10.91 -1.47
C TYR A 139 -3.25 11.88 -0.87
N GLN A 140 -3.70 12.71 0.07
CA GLN A 140 -2.91 13.77 0.69
C GLN A 140 -2.11 13.25 1.91
N GLY A 141 -1.26 12.26 1.69
CA GLY A 141 -0.42 11.68 2.73
C GLY A 141 0.69 10.80 2.15
N THR A 142 1.64 10.42 3.00
CA THR A 142 2.83 9.66 2.58
C THR A 142 2.47 8.31 1.97
N TYR A 143 3.40 7.72 1.21
CA TYR A 143 3.22 6.39 0.63
C TYR A 143 2.88 5.33 1.68
N SER A 144 3.56 5.37 2.83
CA SER A 144 3.30 4.46 3.96
C SER A 144 1.91 4.63 4.56
N GLN A 145 1.41 5.87 4.64
CA GLN A 145 0.05 6.15 5.13
C GLN A 145 -1.00 5.61 4.14
N ALA A 146 -0.81 5.84 2.84
CA ALA A 146 -1.69 5.31 1.80
C ALA A 146 -1.75 3.76 1.83
N LEU A 147 -0.61 3.09 2.02
CA LEU A 147 -0.56 1.63 2.19
C LEU A 147 -1.28 1.15 3.45
N ASN A 148 -1.10 1.83 4.58
CA ASN A 148 -1.75 1.48 5.84
C ASN A 148 -3.28 1.64 5.74
N ASP A 149 -3.74 2.71 5.12
CA ASP A 149 -5.17 2.97 4.92
C ASP A 149 -5.79 1.97 3.94
N ALA A 150 -5.11 1.67 2.83
CA ALA A 150 -5.53 0.63 1.89
C ALA A 150 -5.63 -0.74 2.57
N LYS A 151 -4.66 -1.08 3.42
CA LYS A 151 -4.68 -2.31 4.24
C LYS A 151 -5.82 -2.31 5.25
N ARG A 152 -6.07 -1.18 5.92
CA ARG A 152 -7.13 -1.05 6.94
C ARG A 152 -8.51 -1.20 6.33
N GLU A 153 -8.75 -0.55 5.19
CA GLU A 153 -10.04 -0.49 4.50
C GLU A 153 -10.27 -1.62 3.51
N LEU A 154 -9.28 -2.49 3.29
CA LEU A 154 -9.33 -3.59 2.32
C LEU A 154 -9.75 -3.07 0.94
N ARG A 155 -9.03 -2.04 0.47
CA ARG A 155 -9.21 -1.38 -0.83
C ARG A 155 -7.94 -1.52 -1.67
N PHE A 156 -8.11 -1.43 -2.99
CA PHE A 156 -6.98 -1.29 -3.91
C PHE A 156 -6.32 0.08 -3.73
N LEU A 157 -5.00 0.12 -3.86
CA LEU A 157 -4.21 1.34 -3.93
C LEU A 157 -3.59 1.42 -5.33
N LEU A 158 -3.91 2.48 -6.07
CA LEU A 158 -3.28 2.82 -7.34
C LEU A 158 -2.17 3.84 -7.08
N VAL A 159 -0.95 3.45 -7.39
CA VAL A 159 0.25 4.28 -7.29
C VAL A 159 0.62 4.77 -8.69
N TYR A 160 0.69 6.08 -8.86
CA TYR A 160 1.18 6.72 -10.07
C TYR A 160 2.54 7.40 -9.82
N LEU A 161 3.56 6.96 -10.56
CA LEU A 161 4.86 7.63 -10.55
C LEU A 161 4.97 8.51 -11.79
N HIS A 162 5.13 9.81 -11.53
CA HIS A 162 5.23 10.83 -12.57
C HIS A 162 6.69 11.09 -12.92
N GLY A 163 7.06 10.86 -14.18
CA GLY A 163 8.37 11.23 -14.71
C GLY A 163 8.28 12.57 -15.45
N ASP A 164 8.66 13.67 -14.80
CA ASP A 164 8.56 15.03 -15.38
C ASP A 164 9.32 15.17 -16.70
N ASP A 165 10.43 14.44 -16.86
CA ASP A 165 11.32 14.50 -18.03
C ASP A 165 10.92 13.50 -19.14
N HIS A 166 9.90 12.66 -18.91
CA HIS A 166 9.52 11.62 -19.87
C HIS A 166 8.52 12.15 -20.90
N GLN A 167 8.81 11.93 -22.18
CA GLN A 167 8.04 12.46 -23.32
C GLN A 167 6.56 12.07 -23.33
N ASP A 168 6.22 10.91 -22.79
CA ASP A 168 4.86 10.34 -22.85
C ASP A 168 4.01 10.77 -21.63
N THR A 169 4.61 11.41 -20.62
CA THR A 169 3.94 11.76 -19.36
C THR A 169 2.84 12.81 -19.58
N ASP A 170 3.12 13.85 -20.37
CA ASP A 170 2.19 14.95 -20.57
C ASP A 170 0.94 14.52 -21.35
N GLU A 171 1.14 13.66 -22.36
CA GLU A 171 0.06 13.09 -23.15
C GLU A 171 -0.83 12.18 -22.28
N PHE A 172 -0.22 11.31 -21.48
CA PHE A 172 -0.95 10.44 -20.56
C PHE A 172 -1.79 11.24 -19.54
N CYS A 173 -1.22 12.27 -18.92
CA CYS A 173 -1.96 13.08 -17.96
C CYS A 173 -3.21 13.71 -18.61
N ARG A 174 -3.04 14.34 -19.77
CA ARG A 174 -4.12 15.07 -20.46
C ARG A 174 -5.17 14.16 -21.08
N ASN A 175 -4.75 13.12 -21.77
CA ASN A 175 -5.62 12.33 -22.64
C ASN A 175 -6.08 11.01 -22.00
N THR A 176 -5.51 10.61 -20.86
CA THR A 176 -5.83 9.35 -20.19
C THR A 176 -6.24 9.58 -18.74
N LEU A 177 -5.39 10.19 -17.91
CA LEU A 177 -5.65 10.29 -16.47
C LEU A 177 -6.78 11.29 -16.14
N CYS A 178 -6.88 12.39 -16.89
CA CYS A 178 -7.90 13.42 -16.69
C CYS A 178 -9.25 13.12 -17.37
N VAL A 179 -9.41 11.92 -17.96
CA VAL A 179 -10.66 11.50 -18.62
C VAL A 179 -11.74 11.18 -17.56
N PRO A 180 -12.97 11.71 -17.67
CA PRO A 180 -14.01 11.56 -16.64
C PRO A 180 -14.32 10.10 -16.24
N GLU A 181 -14.33 9.19 -17.20
CA GLU A 181 -14.58 7.77 -17.00
C GLU A 181 -13.47 7.13 -16.14
N VAL A 182 -12.21 7.46 -16.43
CA VAL A 182 -11.03 7.03 -15.66
C VAL A 182 -11.08 7.60 -14.24
N ILE A 183 -11.37 8.89 -14.10
CA ILE A 183 -11.51 9.57 -12.80
C ILE A 183 -12.59 8.88 -11.95
N THR A 184 -13.75 8.60 -12.54
CA THR A 184 -14.88 8.00 -11.84
C THR A 184 -14.54 6.58 -11.35
N LEU A 185 -13.89 5.79 -12.20
CA LEU A 185 -13.43 4.45 -11.86
C LEU A 185 -12.46 4.49 -10.68
N ILE A 186 -11.41 5.33 -10.76
CA ILE A 186 -10.38 5.42 -9.74
C ILE A 186 -10.98 5.87 -8.40
N ASN A 187 -11.73 6.97 -8.39
CA ASN A 187 -12.30 7.54 -7.17
C ASN A 187 -13.28 6.59 -6.45
N THR A 188 -14.00 5.77 -7.22
CA THR A 188 -15.03 4.87 -6.66
C THR A 188 -14.44 3.57 -6.13
N ARG A 189 -13.35 3.08 -6.74
CA ARG A 189 -12.89 1.71 -6.53
C ARG A 189 -11.57 1.58 -5.78
N MET A 190 -10.77 2.64 -5.70
CA MET A 190 -9.40 2.57 -5.19
C MET A 190 -8.98 3.89 -4.52
N LEU A 191 -7.95 3.79 -3.67
CA LEU A 191 -7.20 4.96 -3.22
C LEU A 191 -6.17 5.32 -4.29
N PHE A 192 -6.01 6.59 -4.60
CA PHE A 192 -5.08 7.06 -5.62
C PHE A 192 -3.95 7.86 -5.00
N TRP A 193 -2.72 7.35 -5.11
CA TRP A 193 -1.52 8.02 -4.62
C TRP A 193 -0.61 8.33 -5.79
N ALA A 194 -0.04 9.55 -5.81
CA ALA A 194 0.85 9.96 -6.88
C ALA A 194 1.97 10.86 -6.37
N CYS A 195 3.13 10.76 -7.00
CA CYS A 195 4.26 11.64 -6.73
C CYS A 195 5.19 11.73 -7.95
N SER A 196 5.90 12.85 -8.07
CA SER A 196 6.98 13.00 -9.05
C SER A 196 8.24 12.29 -8.58
N THR A 197 8.90 11.56 -9.48
CA THR A 197 10.20 10.91 -9.23
C THR A 197 11.36 11.89 -9.11
N ASN A 198 11.10 13.18 -9.37
CA ASN A 198 12.02 14.26 -9.06
C ASN A 198 12.04 14.67 -7.59
N LYS A 199 11.02 14.28 -6.83
CA LYS A 199 10.93 14.49 -5.39
C LYS A 199 11.52 13.29 -4.62
N PRO A 200 12.14 13.51 -3.44
CA PRO A 200 12.67 12.43 -2.60
C PRO A 200 11.66 11.30 -2.32
N GLU A 201 10.41 11.63 -1.97
CA GLU A 201 9.38 10.61 -1.69
C GLU A 201 9.09 9.74 -2.93
N GLY A 202 8.84 10.38 -4.08
CA GLY A 202 8.58 9.67 -5.33
C GLY A 202 9.76 8.83 -5.79
N TYR A 203 10.99 9.34 -5.66
CA TYR A 203 12.22 8.59 -5.96
C TYR A 203 12.36 7.33 -5.08
N ARG A 204 12.07 7.44 -3.77
CA ARG A 204 12.12 6.29 -2.86
C ARG A 204 11.12 5.20 -3.24
N VAL A 205 9.90 5.59 -3.62
CA VAL A 205 8.85 4.64 -4.05
C VAL A 205 9.21 4.01 -5.39
N SER A 206 9.76 4.79 -6.30
CA SER A 206 10.37 4.34 -7.56
C SER A 206 11.36 3.18 -7.31
N GLN A 207 12.36 3.39 -6.45
CA GLN A 207 13.34 2.34 -6.13
C GLN A 207 12.71 1.08 -5.52
N ALA A 208 11.61 1.22 -4.77
CA ALA A 208 10.89 0.10 -4.18
C ALA A 208 10.07 -0.70 -5.21
N LEU A 209 9.44 -0.01 -6.17
CA LEU A 209 8.60 -0.63 -7.20
C LEU A 209 9.39 -1.12 -8.42
N ARG A 210 10.60 -0.59 -8.63
CA ARG A 210 11.53 -0.91 -9.73
C ARG A 210 10.88 -0.74 -11.11
N GLU A 211 10.39 0.46 -11.39
CA GLU A 211 9.81 0.81 -12.68
C GLU A 211 10.87 0.89 -13.79
N ASN A 212 10.49 0.54 -15.02
CA ASN A 212 11.39 0.62 -16.18
C ASN A 212 11.15 1.86 -17.07
N THR A 213 9.93 2.41 -17.09
CA THR A 213 9.55 3.53 -17.96
C THR A 213 8.38 4.31 -17.35
N TYR A 214 8.11 5.51 -17.87
CA TYR A 214 7.01 6.36 -17.45
C TYR A 214 6.04 6.61 -18.61
N PRO A 215 4.78 6.96 -18.35
CA PRO A 215 4.09 6.91 -17.05
C PRO A 215 4.05 5.49 -16.47
N PHE A 216 4.17 5.37 -15.14
CA PHE A 216 4.13 4.09 -14.44
C PHE A 216 2.97 4.07 -13.46
N LEU A 217 2.17 3.00 -13.52
CA LEU A 217 1.09 2.72 -12.58
C LEU A 217 1.30 1.36 -11.94
N ALA A 218 1.11 1.28 -10.62
CA ALA A 218 1.07 0.03 -9.88
C ALA A 218 -0.24 -0.11 -9.11
N VAL A 219 -0.88 -1.26 -9.23
CA VAL A 219 -2.06 -1.64 -8.44
C VAL A 219 -1.58 -2.52 -7.29
N ILE A 220 -1.87 -2.10 -6.06
CA ILE A 220 -1.43 -2.75 -4.83
C ILE A 220 -2.66 -3.11 -3.99
N MET A 221 -2.64 -4.29 -3.39
CA MET A 221 -3.70 -4.72 -2.46
C MET A 221 -3.15 -5.61 -1.35
N LEU A 222 -3.97 -5.79 -0.30
CA LEU A 222 -3.72 -6.80 0.71
C LEU A 222 -4.01 -8.19 0.14
N LYS A 223 -2.99 -9.04 0.12
CA LYS A 223 -3.07 -10.45 -0.25
C LYS A 223 -2.21 -11.26 0.70
N ASP A 224 -2.74 -12.35 1.24
CA ASP A 224 -2.03 -13.22 2.18
C ASP A 224 -1.41 -12.41 3.34
N ARG A 225 -2.20 -11.48 3.90
CA ARG A 225 -1.83 -10.56 5.01
C ARG A 225 -0.67 -9.60 4.69
N ARG A 226 -0.22 -9.50 3.44
CA ARG A 226 0.85 -8.59 2.99
C ARG A 226 0.37 -7.66 1.88
N MET A 227 0.90 -6.44 1.84
CA MET A 227 0.66 -5.55 0.70
C MET A 227 1.50 -6.03 -0.49
N THR A 228 0.84 -6.36 -1.59
CA THR A 228 1.45 -6.96 -2.78
C THR A 228 1.06 -6.18 -4.02
N VAL A 229 1.98 -6.05 -4.97
CA VAL A 229 1.68 -5.50 -6.30
C VAL A 229 0.96 -6.58 -7.09
N VAL A 230 -0.25 -6.28 -7.56
CA VAL A 230 -1.08 -7.21 -8.37
C VAL A 230 -1.14 -6.80 -9.84
N GLY A 231 -0.83 -5.55 -10.15
CA GLY A 231 -0.78 -5.05 -11.52
C GLY A 231 0.30 -3.99 -11.70
N ARG A 232 0.93 -3.99 -12.87
CA ARG A 232 1.89 -2.99 -13.34
C ARG A 232 1.51 -2.57 -14.75
N LEU A 233 1.37 -1.26 -14.97
CA LEU A 233 1.10 -0.69 -16.30
C LEU A 233 2.22 0.30 -16.57
N GLU A 234 2.98 0.05 -17.63
CA GLU A 234 4.15 0.87 -18.00
C GLU A 234 3.97 1.43 -19.42
N GLY A 235 4.19 2.74 -19.55
CA GLY A 235 4.13 3.46 -20.83
C GLY A 235 2.77 4.07 -21.15
N LEU A 236 2.70 4.77 -22.28
CA LEU A 236 1.52 5.52 -22.72
C LEU A 236 0.35 4.59 -23.06
N ILE A 237 -0.67 4.57 -22.22
CA ILE A 237 -1.90 3.79 -22.42
C ILE A 237 -3.08 4.72 -22.71
N GLN A 238 -4.00 4.30 -23.58
CA GLN A 238 -5.23 5.04 -23.86
C GLN A 238 -6.24 4.89 -22.70
N ALA A 239 -7.20 5.80 -22.60
CA ALA A 239 -8.19 5.82 -21.51
C ALA A 239 -9.02 4.51 -21.44
N ASP A 240 -9.54 4.05 -22.57
CA ASP A 240 -10.35 2.83 -22.62
C ASP A 240 -9.53 1.59 -22.23
N ASP A 241 -8.30 1.49 -22.74
CA ASP A 241 -7.38 0.41 -22.40
C ASP A 241 -7.02 0.44 -20.91
N LEU A 242 -6.78 1.62 -20.33
CA LEU A 242 -6.51 1.76 -18.91
C LEU A 242 -7.69 1.26 -18.07
N ILE A 243 -8.92 1.64 -18.43
CA ILE A 243 -10.14 1.17 -17.77
C ILE A 243 -10.23 -0.36 -17.85
N ASN A 244 -10.07 -0.93 -19.03
CA ASN A 244 -10.14 -2.37 -19.25
C ASN A 244 -9.09 -3.13 -18.43
N GLN A 245 -7.84 -2.64 -18.41
CA GLN A 245 -6.77 -3.26 -17.63
C GLN A 245 -7.02 -3.16 -16.13
N LEU A 246 -7.45 -1.99 -15.62
CA LEU A 246 -7.77 -1.81 -14.20
C LEU A 246 -8.93 -2.70 -13.77
N MET A 247 -10.01 -2.76 -14.56
CA MET A 247 -11.16 -3.63 -14.30
C MET A 247 -10.75 -5.11 -14.29
N PHE A 248 -9.95 -5.54 -15.27
CA PHE A 248 -9.46 -6.91 -15.33
C PHE A 248 -8.62 -7.29 -14.10
N ILE A 249 -7.69 -6.43 -13.68
CA ILE A 249 -6.87 -6.65 -12.48
C ILE A 249 -7.75 -6.71 -11.24
N MET A 250 -8.75 -5.84 -11.13
CA MET A 250 -9.65 -5.81 -9.99
C MET A 250 -10.52 -7.07 -9.93
N ASP A 251 -11.19 -7.44 -11.01
CA ASP A 251 -12.09 -8.58 -11.06
C ASP A 251 -11.34 -9.89 -10.77
N ALA A 252 -10.12 -10.03 -11.28
CA ALA A 252 -9.25 -11.18 -11.00
C ALA A 252 -8.87 -11.30 -9.52
N ASN A 253 -8.88 -10.21 -8.76
CA ASN A 253 -8.45 -10.19 -7.37
C ASN A 253 -9.55 -9.88 -6.35
N GLN A 254 -10.76 -9.55 -6.79
CA GLN A 254 -11.86 -9.14 -5.92
C GLN A 254 -12.23 -10.22 -4.91
N THR A 255 -12.17 -11.49 -5.30
CA THR A 255 -12.43 -12.64 -4.42
C THR A 255 -11.53 -12.65 -3.19
N TYR A 256 -10.25 -12.29 -3.32
CA TYR A 256 -9.32 -12.23 -2.20
C TYR A 256 -9.67 -11.11 -1.20
N LEU A 257 -10.12 -9.94 -1.69
CA LEU A 257 -10.57 -8.87 -0.80
C LEU A 257 -11.86 -9.25 -0.06
N VAL A 258 -12.78 -9.94 -0.74
CA VAL A 258 -14.03 -10.40 -0.12
C VAL A 258 -13.76 -11.46 0.93
N SER A 259 -12.88 -12.42 0.67
CA SER A 259 -12.52 -13.44 1.67
C SER A 259 -11.84 -12.81 2.91
N GLU A 260 -10.94 -11.85 2.71
CA GLU A 260 -10.30 -11.14 3.84
C GLU A 260 -11.30 -10.31 4.65
N ARG A 261 -12.32 -9.72 4.01
CA ARG A 261 -13.41 -9.03 4.72
C ARG A 261 -14.21 -9.99 5.58
N LEU A 262 -14.57 -11.15 5.04
CA LEU A 262 -15.31 -12.19 5.77
C LEU A 262 -14.51 -12.72 6.96
N GLU A 263 -13.22 -13.06 6.78
CA GLU A 263 -12.36 -13.54 7.87
C GLU A 263 -12.19 -12.48 8.97
N ARG A 264 -12.13 -11.20 8.60
CA ARG A 264 -12.07 -10.10 9.57
C ARG A 264 -13.37 -9.92 10.34
N GLU A 265 -14.51 -10.04 9.65
CA GLU A 265 -15.82 -9.96 10.28
C GLU A 265 -16.05 -11.12 11.25
N GLU A 266 -15.70 -12.35 10.85
CA GLU A 266 -15.79 -13.55 11.69
C GLU A 266 -14.96 -13.41 12.97
N ARG A 267 -13.71 -12.91 12.84
CA ARG A 267 -12.86 -12.63 14.01
C ARG A 267 -13.46 -11.58 14.94
N ASN A 268 -13.99 -10.50 14.38
CA ASN A 268 -14.64 -9.45 15.18
C ASN A 268 -15.88 -10.00 15.91
N GLN A 269 -16.71 -10.80 15.22
CA GLN A 269 -17.89 -11.44 15.81
C GLN A 269 -17.49 -12.40 16.93
N THR A 270 -16.44 -13.20 16.72
CA THR A 270 -15.89 -14.12 17.73
C THR A 270 -15.40 -13.36 18.97
N GLN A 271 -14.70 -12.22 18.78
CA GLN A 271 -14.24 -11.38 19.89
C GLN A 271 -15.40 -10.78 20.68
N VAL A 272 -16.40 -10.23 20.00
CA VAL A 272 -17.60 -9.65 20.63
C VAL A 272 -18.36 -10.72 21.42
N LEU A 273 -18.51 -11.93 20.87
CA LEU A 273 -19.19 -13.02 21.56
C LEU A 273 -18.45 -13.45 22.84
N ARG A 274 -17.12 -13.57 22.78
CA ARG A 274 -16.29 -13.88 23.98
C ARG A 274 -16.45 -12.80 25.04
N GLN A 275 -16.40 -11.52 24.65
CA GLN A 275 -16.60 -10.41 25.58
C GLN A 275 -17.98 -10.46 26.25
N GLN A 276 -19.04 -10.76 25.49
CA GLN A 276 -20.40 -10.89 26.03
C GLN A 276 -20.52 -12.08 27.00
N GLN A 277 -19.84 -13.20 26.72
CA GLN A 277 -19.81 -14.36 27.61
C GLN A 277 -19.07 -14.04 28.92
N ASP A 278 -17.94 -13.35 28.84
CA ASP A 278 -17.17 -12.93 30.02
C ASP A 278 -17.97 -11.95 30.89
N GLU A 279 -18.65 -10.98 30.27
CA GLU A 279 -19.53 -10.03 30.98
C GLU A 279 -20.71 -10.74 31.67
N ALA A 280 -21.36 -11.69 30.99
CA ALA A 280 -22.45 -12.48 31.55
C ALA A 280 -21.96 -13.38 32.69
N TYR A 281 -20.78 -13.99 32.55
CA TYR A 281 -20.15 -14.82 33.58
C TYR A 281 -19.84 -14.01 34.83
N LEU A 282 -19.20 -12.84 34.67
CA LEU A 282 -18.91 -11.94 35.78
C LEU A 282 -20.17 -11.43 36.47
N ALA A 283 -21.24 -11.13 35.73
CA ALA A 283 -22.52 -10.75 36.31
C ALA A 283 -23.14 -11.88 37.14
N SER A 284 -23.13 -13.12 36.63
CA SER A 284 -23.61 -14.30 37.36
C SER A 284 -22.78 -14.55 38.62
N LEU A 285 -21.45 -14.46 38.52
CA LEU A 285 -20.55 -14.67 39.65
C LEU A 285 -20.79 -13.65 40.76
N ARG A 286 -20.99 -12.37 40.43
CA ARG A 286 -21.35 -11.34 41.42
C ARG A 286 -22.69 -11.63 42.09
N ALA A 287 -23.69 -12.06 41.32
CA ALA A 287 -25.01 -12.40 41.86
C ALA A 287 -24.95 -13.59 42.82
N ASP A 288 -24.15 -14.60 42.51
CA ASP A 288 -23.96 -15.78 43.38
C ASP A 288 -23.18 -15.43 44.65
N GLN A 289 -22.12 -14.61 44.55
CA GLN A 289 -21.40 -14.08 45.71
C GLN A 289 -22.31 -13.25 46.63
N GLU A 290 -23.18 -12.41 46.07
CA GLU A 290 -24.11 -11.59 46.86
C GLU A 290 -25.17 -12.46 47.55
N LYS A 291 -25.70 -13.48 46.87
CA LYS A 291 -26.62 -14.46 47.47
C LYS A 291 -25.95 -15.22 48.62
N GLU A 292 -24.70 -15.65 48.45
CA GLU A 292 -23.97 -16.35 49.50
C GLU A 292 -23.71 -15.45 50.71
N ARG A 293 -23.34 -14.18 50.49
CA ARG A 293 -23.18 -13.19 51.55
C ARG A 293 -24.47 -12.98 52.34
N LYS A 294 -25.60 -12.77 51.65
CA LYS A 294 -26.94 -12.64 52.28
C LYS A 294 -27.31 -13.89 53.10
N LYS A 295 -27.02 -15.10 52.58
CA LYS A 295 -27.26 -16.35 53.32
C LYS A 295 -26.39 -16.48 54.57
N LYS A 296 -25.11 -16.05 54.54
CA LYS A 296 -24.23 -16.04 55.71
C LYS A 296 -24.72 -15.05 56.77
N GLU A 297 -25.06 -13.82 56.38
CA GLU A 297 -25.60 -12.81 57.29
C GLU A 297 -26.91 -13.26 57.96
N GLU A 298 -27.81 -13.92 57.23
CA GLU A 298 -29.06 -14.45 57.80
C GLU A 298 -28.81 -15.57 58.81
N ARG A 299 -27.86 -16.47 58.54
CA ARG A 299 -27.46 -17.53 59.48
C ARG A 299 -26.86 -16.95 60.76
N GLU A 300 -26.03 -15.90 60.66
CA GLU A 300 -25.47 -15.23 61.82
C GLU A 300 -26.53 -14.49 62.65
N ARG A 301 -27.50 -13.83 62.00
CA ARG A 301 -28.63 -13.19 62.71
C ARG A 301 -29.50 -14.19 63.45
N LYS A 302 -29.71 -15.40 62.89
CA LYS A 302 -30.42 -16.50 63.59
C LYS A 302 -29.63 -16.96 64.81
N LYS A 303 -28.33 -17.20 64.68
CA LYS A 303 -27.45 -17.58 65.80
C LYS A 303 -27.34 -16.56 66.93
N LYS A 304 -27.51 -15.25 66.64
CA LYS A 304 -27.53 -14.20 67.68
C LYS A 304 -28.88 -14.04 68.39
N LYS A 305 -29.95 -14.63 67.85
CA LYS A 305 -31.30 -14.56 68.43
C LYS A 305 -31.67 -15.78 69.26
N GLU A 306 -31.01 -16.92 69.04
CA GLU A 306 -30.94 -18.06 69.98
C GLU A 306 -29.96 -17.76 71.11
#